data_AF-A0A968FPD8-F1
#
_entry.id   AF-A0A968FPD8-F1
#
_cell.length_a   1.000
_cell.length_b   1.000
_cell.length_c   1.000
_cell.angle_alpha   90.00
_cell.angle_beta   90.00
_cell.angle_gamma   90.00
#
_symmetry.space_group_name_H-M   'P 1'
#
loop_
_entity.id
_entity.type
_entity.pdbx_description
1 polymer ?
#
loop_
_entity_poly.entity_id
_entity_poly.type
_entity_poly.pdbx_seq_one_letter_code
_entity_poly.pdbx_strand_id
1 'polypeptide(L)'
;MSAEREHLKEEVLRLYREPIVGANYTNTYGEENLVNLVNKYRSLAPGDQDFMKGLVIDYSQSPDLASSYVSVGVLHALSMDDQVQNAYRWAETQENSRQITHHFDIGKSLADHFISD
;
A
#
# COMPACT_ATOMS: atom_id res chain seq x y z
N MET A 1 17.18 -15.17 1.60
CA MET A 1 16.47 -14.09 2.32
C MET A 1 16.65 -14.34 3.81
N SER A 2 16.89 -13.33 4.64
CA SER A 2 17.03 -13.52 6.10
C SER A 2 15.67 -13.80 6.75
N ALA A 3 15.66 -14.44 7.92
CA ALA A 3 14.43 -14.72 8.67
C ALA A 3 13.66 -13.42 9.00
N GLU A 4 14.40 -12.35 9.32
CA GLU A 4 13.84 -11.02 9.61
C GLU A 4 13.10 -10.42 8.39
N ARG A 5 13.63 -10.63 7.18
CA ARG A 5 13.00 -10.14 5.95
C ARG A 5 11.79 -10.97 5.53
N GLU A 6 11.77 -12.27 5.82
CA GLU A 6 10.54 -13.07 5.62
C GLU A 6 9.44 -12.60 6.58
N HIS A 7 9.76 -12.37 7.86
CA HIS A 7 8.80 -11.84 8.82
C HIS A 7 8.27 -10.47 8.39
N LEU A 8 9.14 -9.56 7.95
CA LEU A 8 8.73 -8.24 7.45
C LEU A 8 7.79 -8.37 6.24
N LYS A 9 8.09 -9.28 5.29
CA LYS A 9 7.23 -9.52 4.13
C LYS A 9 5.85 -10.07 4.54
N GLU A 10 5.80 -11.02 5.45
CA GLU A 10 4.54 -11.57 5.98
C GLU A 10 3.71 -10.50 6.69
N GLU A 11 4.34 -9.64 7.48
CA GLU A 11 3.70 -8.53 8.18
C GLU A 11 3.10 -7.50 7.21
N VAL A 12 3.87 -7.09 6.19
CA VAL A 12 3.39 -6.17 5.14
C VAL A 12 2.22 -6.79 4.38
N LEU A 13 2.33 -8.06 3.98
CA LEU A 13 1.27 -8.76 3.26
C LEU A 13 -0.02 -8.89 4.09
N ARG A 14 0.11 -9.11 5.40
CA ARG A 14 -1.04 -9.14 6.31
C ARG A 14 -1.76 -7.80 6.36
N LEU A 15 -1.03 -6.69 6.51
CA LEU A 15 -1.59 -5.35 6.55
C LEU A 15 -2.28 -4.94 5.24
N TYR A 16 -1.87 -5.49 4.10
CA TYR A 16 -2.55 -5.32 2.82
C TYR A 16 -3.87 -6.08 2.70
N ARG A 17 -4.00 -7.21 3.42
CA ARG A 17 -5.12 -8.16 3.33
C ARG A 17 -6.18 -7.99 4.41
N GLU A 18 -5.89 -7.23 5.46
CA GLU A 18 -6.81 -6.99 6.56
C GLU A 18 -7.54 -5.63 6.37
N PRO A 19 -8.87 -5.57 6.52
CA PRO A 19 -9.79 -6.69 6.59
C PRO A 19 -10.04 -7.28 5.19
N ILE A 20 -10.46 -8.55 5.17
CA ILE A 20 -10.77 -9.30 3.94
C ILE A 20 -11.64 -8.45 2.99
N VAL A 21 -11.15 -8.28 1.76
CA VAL A 21 -11.88 -7.63 0.65
C VAL A 21 -13.31 -8.20 0.58
N GLY A 22 -14.33 -7.36 0.85
CA GLY A 22 -15.74 -7.76 0.83
C GLY A 22 -16.45 -7.83 2.19
N ALA A 23 -15.77 -7.57 3.31
CA ALA A 23 -16.45 -7.37 4.58
C ALA A 23 -17.19 -6.01 4.57
N ASN A 24 -18.53 -6.05 4.48
CA ASN A 24 -19.38 -4.90 4.79
C ASN A 24 -19.06 -4.47 6.23
N TYR A 25 -18.26 -3.43 6.52
CA TYR A 25 -18.29 -2.59 7.73
C TYR A 25 -17.15 -1.54 7.71
N THR A 26 -17.50 -0.32 8.11
CA THR A 26 -16.70 0.85 8.55
C THR A 26 -15.23 0.99 8.12
N ASN A 27 -14.94 2.12 7.45
CA ASN A 27 -13.69 2.65 6.90
C ASN A 27 -12.39 2.58 7.75
N THR A 28 -12.47 2.12 8.99
CA THR A 28 -11.46 2.32 10.05
C THR A 28 -10.19 1.47 9.86
N TYR A 29 -10.28 0.28 9.25
CA TYR A 29 -9.13 -0.63 9.13
C TYR A 29 -8.17 -0.29 7.99
N GLY A 30 -8.67 0.25 6.88
CA GLY A 30 -7.80 0.69 5.77
C GLY A 30 -6.94 1.88 6.19
N GLU A 31 -7.52 2.79 6.98
CA GLU A 31 -6.86 3.94 7.59
C GLU A 31 -5.75 3.49 8.55
N GLU A 32 -6.10 2.61 9.51
CA GLU A 32 -5.14 2.07 10.47
C GLU A 32 -4.00 1.31 9.79
N ASN A 33 -4.29 0.50 8.76
CA ASN A 33 -3.26 -0.28 8.08
C ASN A 33 -2.32 0.60 7.24
N LEU A 34 -2.84 1.65 6.62
CA LEU A 34 -2.04 2.65 5.93
C LEU A 34 -1.09 3.36 6.91
N VAL A 35 -1.59 3.80 8.07
CA VAL A 35 -0.77 4.42 9.13
C VAL A 35 0.26 3.43 9.67
N ASN A 36 -0.13 2.19 9.93
CA ASN A 36 0.77 1.14 10.44
C ASN A 36 1.90 0.83 9.47
N LEU A 37 1.62 0.73 8.16
CA LEU A 37 2.64 0.49 7.14
C LEU A 37 3.63 1.65 7.03
N VAL A 38 3.14 2.89 7.07
CA VAL A 38 4.03 4.06 6.99
C VAL A 38 4.90 4.18 8.24
N ASN A 39 4.33 3.98 9.43
CA ASN A 39 5.09 3.97 10.68
C ASN A 39 6.11 2.84 10.70
N LYS A 40 5.73 1.65 10.22
CA LYS A 40 6.66 0.52 10.06
C LYS A 40 7.82 0.93 9.18
N TYR A 41 7.57 1.44 7.97
CA TYR A 41 8.61 1.89 7.05
C TYR A 41 9.56 2.91 7.71
N ARG A 42 9.03 3.95 8.35
CA ARG A 42 9.82 5.00 9.02
C ARG A 42 10.67 4.46 10.18
N SER A 43 10.27 3.34 10.81
CA SER A 43 11.02 2.70 11.90
C SER A 43 12.15 1.75 11.47
N LEU A 44 12.18 1.34 10.20
CA LEU A 44 13.14 0.36 9.69
C LEU A 44 14.53 0.97 9.46
N ALA A 45 15.57 0.12 9.54
CA ALA A 45 16.89 0.49 9.08
C ALA A 45 16.90 0.66 7.54
N PRO A 46 17.81 1.47 6.95
CA PRO A 46 17.80 1.79 5.53
C PRO A 46 17.73 0.56 4.59
N GLY A 47 18.47 -0.50 4.90
CA GLY A 47 18.46 -1.72 4.09
C GLY A 47 17.14 -2.50 4.11
N ASP A 48 16.32 -2.34 5.15
CA ASP A 48 15.00 -2.96 5.25
C ASP A 48 13.89 -2.00 4.78
N GLN A 49 14.12 -0.69 4.82
CA GLN A 49 13.30 0.30 4.11
C GLN A 49 13.30 0.02 2.61
N ASP A 50 14.47 -0.18 2.00
CA ASP A 50 14.56 -0.50 0.58
C ASP A 50 13.84 -1.81 0.24
N PHE A 51 13.94 -2.81 1.11
CA PHE A 51 13.23 -4.06 0.95
C PHE A 51 11.71 -3.89 1.03
N MET A 52 11.21 -3.19 2.06
CA MET A 52 9.78 -2.91 2.21
C MET A 52 9.25 -2.06 1.05
N LYS A 53 10.02 -1.09 0.56
CA LYS A 53 9.68 -0.29 -0.62
C LYS A 53 9.45 -1.18 -1.84
N GLY A 54 10.32 -2.16 -2.08
CA GLY A 54 10.14 -3.14 -3.15
C GLY A 54 8.80 -3.89 -3.04
N LEU A 55 8.47 -4.37 -1.83
CA LEU A 55 7.20 -5.05 -1.59
C LEU A 55 5.98 -4.16 -1.86
N VAL A 56 5.99 -2.92 -1.39
CA VAL A 56 4.88 -1.96 -1.58
C VAL A 56 4.69 -1.65 -3.06
N ILE A 57 5.78 -1.50 -3.83
CA ILE A 57 5.71 -1.32 -5.29
C ILE A 57 5.08 -2.55 -5.95
N ASP A 58 5.58 -3.75 -5.64
CA ASP A 58 5.07 -5.00 -6.22
C ASP A 58 3.58 -5.20 -5.91
N TYR A 59 3.15 -4.87 -4.68
CA TYR A 59 1.75 -5.02 -4.26
C TYR A 59 0.84 -3.97 -4.88
N SER A 60 1.33 -2.75 -5.13
CA SER A 60 0.58 -1.72 -5.86
C SER A 60 0.30 -2.07 -7.32
N GLN A 61 1.04 -3.04 -7.88
CA GLN A 61 0.92 -3.50 -9.26
C GLN A 61 0.50 -4.98 -9.33
N SER A 62 -0.11 -5.49 -8.26
CA SER A 62 -0.66 -6.85 -8.20
C SER A 62 -2.17 -6.82 -8.44
N PRO A 63 -2.72 -7.61 -9.37
CA PRO A 63 -4.17 -7.66 -9.61
C PRO A 63 -5.00 -7.97 -8.36
N ASP A 64 -4.44 -8.76 -7.43
CA ASP A 64 -5.12 -9.20 -6.21
C ASP A 64 -5.03 -8.19 -5.05
N LEU A 65 -3.99 -7.34 -5.05
CA LEU A 65 -3.67 -6.45 -3.92
C LEU A 65 -3.79 -4.96 -4.26
N ALA A 66 -3.76 -4.60 -5.55
CA ALA A 66 -3.94 -3.23 -6.01
C ALA A 66 -5.35 -2.70 -5.75
N SER A 67 -6.34 -3.59 -5.61
CA SER A 67 -7.69 -3.23 -5.15
C SER A 67 -7.77 -2.96 -3.65
N SER A 68 -6.69 -3.13 -2.89
CA SER A 68 -6.62 -2.62 -1.52
C SER A 68 -6.40 -1.11 -1.57
N TYR A 69 -7.28 -0.33 -0.90
CA TYR A 69 -7.14 1.12 -0.75
C TYR A 69 -5.80 1.54 -0.12
N VAL A 70 -5.14 0.62 0.58
CA VAL A 70 -3.85 0.84 1.27
C VAL A 70 -2.69 0.97 0.28
N SER A 71 -2.81 0.43 -0.93
CA SER A 71 -1.74 0.28 -1.92
C SER A 71 -0.97 1.57 -2.25
N VAL A 72 -1.48 2.36 -3.19
CA VAL A 72 -0.88 3.64 -3.61
C VAL A 72 -0.87 4.66 -2.47
N GLY A 73 -1.75 4.53 -1.48
CA GLY A 73 -1.77 5.39 -0.30
C GLY A 73 -0.44 5.38 0.47
N VAL A 74 0.21 4.22 0.65
CA VAL A 74 1.53 4.14 1.32
C VAL A 74 2.62 4.79 0.48
N LEU A 75 2.63 4.59 -0.85
CA LEU A 75 3.60 5.23 -1.74
C LEU A 75 3.46 6.76 -1.71
N HIS A 76 2.22 7.24 -1.74
CA HIS A 76 1.90 8.66 -1.66
C HIS A 76 2.33 9.27 -0.33
N ALA A 77 2.00 8.63 0.79
CA ALA A 77 2.39 9.07 2.14
C ALA A 77 3.91 9.11 2.37
N LEU A 78 4.69 8.38 1.57
CA LEU A 78 6.15 8.36 1.61
C LEU A 78 6.79 9.25 0.54
N SER A 79 6.01 10.12 -0.12
CA SER A 79 6.46 11.01 -1.21
C SER A 79 7.17 10.27 -2.35
N MET A 80 6.71 9.05 -2.66
CA MET A 80 7.25 8.21 -3.74
C MET A 80 6.49 8.47 -5.06
N ASP A 81 6.49 9.72 -5.51
CA ASP A 81 5.63 10.21 -6.62
C ASP A 81 5.83 9.43 -7.93
N ASP A 82 7.07 9.06 -8.27
CA ASP A 82 7.37 8.28 -9.47
C ASP A 82 6.71 6.89 -9.41
N GLN A 83 6.73 6.26 -8.23
CA GLN A 83 6.14 4.95 -8.00
C GLN A 83 4.61 5.04 -8.03
N VAL A 84 4.04 6.12 -7.50
CA VAL A 84 2.60 6.41 -7.62
C VAL A 84 2.22 6.51 -9.10
N GLN A 85 2.91 7.34 -9.89
CA GLN A 85 2.61 7.47 -11.32
C GLN A 85 2.74 6.15 -12.09
N ASN A 86 3.77 5.36 -11.77
CA ASN A 86 3.95 4.05 -12.39
C ASN A 86 2.81 3.08 -12.06
N ALA A 87 2.30 3.10 -10.82
CA ALA A 87 1.15 2.31 -10.44
C ALA A 87 -0.11 2.72 -11.22
N TYR A 88 -0.38 4.03 -11.39
CA TYR A 88 -1.50 4.50 -12.22
C TYR A 88 -1.37 4.05 -13.68
N ARG A 89 -0.18 4.20 -14.30
CA ARG A 89 0.06 3.72 -15.67
C ARG A 89 -0.14 2.21 -15.80
N TRP A 90 0.30 1.44 -14.80
CA TRP A 90 0.05 0.01 -14.77
C TRP A 90 -1.47 -0.28 -14.69
N ALA A 91 -2.20 0.41 -13.82
CA ALA A 91 -3.65 0.23 -13.65
C ALA A 91 -4.44 0.54 -14.93
N GLU A 92 -4.01 1.51 -15.75
CA GLU A 92 -4.60 1.82 -17.05
C GLU A 92 -4.54 0.65 -18.05
N THR A 93 -3.59 -0.27 -17.88
CA THR A 93 -3.45 -1.46 -18.75
C THR A 93 -4.30 -2.65 -18.30
N GLN A 94 -4.96 -2.57 -17.15
CA GLN A 94 -5.74 -3.68 -16.58
C GLN A 94 -7.21 -3.63 -17.03
N GLU A 95 -7.86 -4.80 -17.14
CA GLU A 95 -9.27 -4.90 -17.54
C GLU A 95 -10.23 -4.16 -16.59
N ASN A 96 -9.91 -4.15 -15.29
CA ASN A 96 -10.65 -3.46 -14.24
C ASN A 96 -10.04 -2.08 -13.88
N SER A 97 -9.37 -1.42 -14.83
CA SER A 97 -8.65 -0.14 -14.65
C SER A 97 -9.41 0.87 -13.79
N ARG A 98 -10.67 1.20 -14.14
CA ARG A 98 -11.50 2.17 -13.41
C ARG A 98 -11.68 1.83 -11.93
N GLN A 99 -11.80 0.54 -11.62
CA GLN A 99 -11.95 0.10 -10.24
C GLN A 99 -10.63 0.29 -9.50
N ILE A 100 -9.50 -0.11 -10.09
CA ILE A 100 -8.18 0.01 -9.48
C ILE A 100 -7.83 1.49 -9.23
N THR A 101 -7.96 2.35 -10.24
CA THR A 101 -7.63 3.78 -10.09
C THR A 101 -8.51 4.46 -9.05
N HIS A 102 -9.78 4.07 -8.94
CA HIS A 102 -10.65 4.58 -7.87
C HIS A 102 -10.18 4.17 -6.47
N HIS A 103 -9.68 2.93 -6.29
CA HIS A 103 -9.08 2.53 -5.02
C HIS A 103 -7.81 3.34 -4.72
N PHE A 104 -7.01 3.65 -5.73
CA PHE A 104 -5.82 4.49 -5.58
C PHE A 104 -6.16 5.92 -5.16
N ASP A 105 -7.20 6.53 -5.74
CA ASP A 105 -7.66 7.88 -5.38
C ASP A 105 -8.10 7.94 -3.91
N ILE A 106 -8.83 6.92 -3.45
CA ILE A 106 -9.22 6.78 -2.04
C ILE A 106 -7.98 6.64 -1.17
N GLY A 107 -7.03 5.77 -1.53
CA GLY A 107 -5.78 5.59 -0.80
C GLY A 107 -4.98 6.87 -0.60
N LYS A 108 -4.84 7.68 -1.66
CA LYS A 108 -4.20 9.00 -1.59
C LYS A 108 -4.94 9.95 -0.66
N SER A 109 -6.27 10.00 -0.78
CA SER A 109 -7.11 10.87 0.06
C SER A 109 -7.00 10.50 1.55
N LEU A 110 -6.92 9.20 1.87
CA LEU A 110 -6.71 8.72 3.24
C LEU A 110 -5.30 9.07 3.73
N ALA A 111 -4.27 8.92 2.89
CA ALA A 111 -2.91 9.32 3.22
C ALA A 111 -2.82 10.82 3.55
N ASP A 112 -3.38 11.69 2.70
CA ASP A 112 -3.42 13.14 2.93
C ASP A 112 -4.15 13.51 4.23
N HIS A 113 -5.16 12.73 4.63
CA HIS A 113 -5.96 13.01 5.82
C HIS A 113 -5.32 12.52 7.12
N PHE A 114 -4.72 11.33 7.11
CA PHE A 114 -4.27 10.64 8.33
C PHE A 114 -2.76 10.67 8.54
N ILE A 115 -1.99 10.93 7.49
CA ILE A 115 -0.54 10.97 7.55
C ILE A 115 -0.11 12.40 7.26
N SER A 116 -0.04 13.19 8.33
CA SER A 116 0.66 14.48 8.29
C SER A 116 2.18 14.23 8.41
N ASP A 117 2.95 15.05 7.70
CA ASP A 117 4.42 15.09 7.78
C ASP A 117 4.92 15.41 9.20
#